data_AF-A0A496PHW0-F1
#
_entry.id   AF-A0A496PHW0-F1
#
_cell.length_a   1.000
_cell.length_b   1.000
_cell.length_c   1.000
_cell.angle_alpha   90.00
_cell.angle_beta   90.00
_cell.angle_gamma   90.00
#
_symmetry.space_group_name_H-M   'P 1'
#
loop_
_entity.id
_entity.type
_entity.pdbx_description
1 polymer ?
#
loop_
_entity_poly.entity_id
_entity_poly.type
_entity_poly.pdbx_seq_one_letter_code
_entity_poly.pdbx_strand_id
1 'polypeptide(L)'
;MPVQLSPQPSFKDLFGAGSPGAQRPLVGMFVCDGGATSAEISAGAGFDFLLIDAEHGSFWVESIQAQLRAMAAYPSVPVVRVPDNDEVKIKQVLDTGAQSIMVPMINDAAQAQQAVQAVRYPQPGDPSAGVRGVGAALARSARWGRIPDYLTRAHELVSLIVQIESATALRHAGEIAAVEGVDAVFLGPSDLAASMGLLGQQSHPSVVGAVKQVIKDVKAAGTVVGVNAFDPAQARDYLAAGADFVNVGADVALLARATERLAAEYLPAESP
;
A
#
# COMPACT_ATOMS: atom_id res chain seq x y z
N MET A 1 -24.85 22.68 -15.68
CA MET A 1 -24.75 21.22 -15.44
C MET A 1 -23.73 21.01 -14.33
N PRO A 2 -23.93 20.06 -13.39
CA PRO A 2 -22.93 19.78 -12.37
C PRO A 2 -21.64 19.26 -13.00
N VAL A 3 -20.49 19.52 -12.36
CA VAL A 3 -19.18 19.00 -12.81
C VAL A 3 -19.18 17.48 -12.67
N GLN A 4 -18.84 16.78 -13.75
CA GLN A 4 -18.52 15.36 -13.73
C GLN A 4 -17.01 15.20 -13.59
N LEU A 5 -16.59 14.27 -12.73
CA LEU A 5 -15.20 14.00 -12.45
C LEU A 5 -14.84 12.60 -12.94
N SER A 6 -13.65 12.49 -13.53
CA SER A 6 -13.02 11.20 -13.72
C SER A 6 -12.35 10.76 -12.40
N PRO A 7 -12.39 9.46 -12.06
CA PRO A 7 -11.64 8.94 -10.92
C PRO A 7 -10.14 9.14 -11.13
N GLN A 8 -9.39 9.26 -10.03
CA GLN A 8 -7.93 9.24 -10.09
C GLN A 8 -7.44 7.81 -10.34
N PRO A 9 -6.22 7.62 -10.89
CA PRO A 9 -5.66 6.29 -11.02
C PRO A 9 -5.51 5.62 -9.64
N SER A 10 -5.78 4.33 -9.61
CA SER A 10 -5.49 3.42 -8.50
C SER A 10 -4.16 2.70 -8.75
N PHE A 11 -3.68 1.95 -7.76
CA PHE A 11 -2.35 1.31 -7.82
C PHE A 11 -2.20 0.35 -9.01
N LYS A 12 -3.21 -0.46 -9.33
CA LYS A 12 -3.17 -1.38 -10.47
C LYS A 12 -3.03 -0.69 -11.83
N ASP A 13 -3.50 0.56 -11.94
CA ASP A 13 -3.37 1.36 -13.16
C ASP A 13 -1.90 1.71 -13.46
N LEU A 14 -1.01 1.65 -12.46
CA LEU A 14 0.43 1.84 -12.63
C LEU A 14 1.14 0.68 -13.33
N PHE A 15 0.46 -0.44 -13.57
CA PHE A 15 1.00 -1.64 -14.24
C PHE A 15 0.32 -1.95 -15.58
N GLY A 16 -0.65 -1.13 -16.00
CA GLY A 16 -1.33 -1.28 -17.29
C GLY A 16 -0.42 -1.00 -18.49
N ALA A 17 -0.88 -1.34 -19.71
CA ALA A 17 -0.13 -1.06 -20.92
C ALA A 17 0.18 0.45 -21.08
N GLY A 18 1.44 0.81 -21.30
CA GLY A 18 1.89 2.20 -21.43
C GLY A 18 2.12 2.95 -20.11
N SER A 19 1.88 2.30 -18.96
CA SER A 19 2.20 2.84 -17.63
C SER A 19 3.70 2.71 -17.30
N PRO A 20 4.19 3.41 -16.25
CA PRO A 20 5.57 3.25 -15.79
C PRO A 20 5.92 1.81 -15.39
N GLY A 21 4.99 1.07 -14.77
CA GLY A 21 5.21 -0.30 -14.29
C GLY A 21 5.38 -1.33 -15.42
N ALA A 22 4.94 -1.00 -16.64
CA ALA A 22 5.22 -1.80 -17.83
C ALA A 22 6.66 -1.62 -18.36
N GLN A 23 7.38 -0.59 -17.91
CA GLN A 23 8.70 -0.22 -18.42
C GLN A 23 9.82 -0.44 -17.39
N ARG A 24 9.51 -0.27 -16.11
CA ARG A 24 10.45 -0.41 -15.00
C ARG A 24 9.72 -0.79 -13.71
N PRO A 25 10.43 -1.32 -12.70
CA PRO A 25 9.88 -1.43 -11.36
C PRO A 25 9.49 -0.06 -10.80
N LEU A 26 8.45 -0.05 -9.96
CA LEU A 26 7.96 1.16 -9.30
C LEU A 26 8.62 1.38 -7.95
N VAL A 27 8.77 2.63 -7.56
CA VAL A 27 9.40 3.03 -6.30
C VAL A 27 8.47 3.95 -5.52
N GLY A 28 8.28 3.63 -4.25
CA GLY A 28 7.51 4.44 -3.32
C GLY A 28 8.20 4.62 -1.97
N MET A 29 7.54 5.35 -1.08
CA MET A 29 7.92 5.46 0.32
C MET A 29 6.68 5.53 1.23
N PHE A 30 6.88 5.22 2.50
CA PHE A 30 5.88 5.44 3.55
C PHE A 30 5.68 6.93 3.86
N VAL A 31 4.44 7.27 4.22
CA VAL A 31 4.03 8.54 4.84
C VAL A 31 3.36 8.20 6.18
N CYS A 32 4.09 8.40 7.28
CA CYS A 32 3.74 7.94 8.63
C CYS A 32 3.45 9.08 9.61
N ASP A 33 3.79 10.33 9.28
CA ASP A 33 3.60 11.48 10.17
C ASP A 33 2.12 11.87 10.35
N GLY A 34 1.29 11.62 9.33
CA GLY A 34 -0.14 11.95 9.32
C GLY A 34 -0.48 13.38 8.91
N GLY A 35 0.54 14.22 8.69
CA GLY A 35 0.40 15.59 8.23
C GLY A 35 0.11 15.70 6.73
N ALA A 36 -0.83 16.59 6.36
CA ALA A 36 -1.06 16.91 4.94
C ALA A 36 0.17 17.57 4.29
N THR A 37 0.93 18.36 5.06
CA THR A 37 2.15 19.02 4.58
C THR A 37 3.26 18.01 4.26
N SER A 38 3.51 17.03 5.13
CA SER A 38 4.50 15.97 4.89
C SER A 38 4.11 15.10 3.70
N ALA A 39 2.81 14.79 3.56
CA ALA A 39 2.29 14.11 2.37
C ALA A 39 2.48 14.93 1.08
N GLU A 40 2.23 16.24 1.12
CA GLU A 40 2.41 17.13 -0.05
C GLU A 40 3.88 17.23 -0.47
N ILE A 41 4.78 17.44 0.49
CA ILE A 41 6.23 17.47 0.26
C ILE A 41 6.68 16.15 -0.37
N SER A 42 6.22 15.03 0.16
CA SER A 42 6.55 13.70 -0.36
C SER A 42 6.00 13.49 -1.77
N ALA A 43 4.78 13.97 -2.05
CA ALA A 43 4.14 13.82 -3.36
C ALA A 43 4.85 14.62 -4.47
N GLY A 44 5.51 15.72 -4.10
CA GLY A 44 6.38 16.51 -4.96
C GLY A 44 7.76 15.89 -5.24
N ALA A 45 8.14 14.81 -4.55
CA ALA A 45 9.46 14.19 -4.69
C ALA A 45 9.60 13.30 -5.94
N GLY A 46 8.49 12.93 -6.59
CA GLY A 46 8.50 12.15 -7.83
C GLY A 46 8.49 10.63 -7.66
N PHE A 47 8.03 10.12 -6.51
CA PHE A 47 7.74 8.69 -6.32
C PHE A 47 6.55 8.25 -7.18
N ASP A 48 6.50 6.97 -7.55
CA ASP A 48 5.37 6.41 -8.31
C ASP A 48 4.13 6.27 -7.43
N PHE A 49 4.34 5.91 -6.16
CA PHE A 49 3.30 5.78 -5.16
C PHE A 49 3.79 6.22 -3.78
N LEU A 50 2.85 6.57 -2.91
CA LEU A 50 3.11 6.91 -1.51
C LEU A 50 2.17 6.12 -0.61
N LEU A 51 2.74 5.45 0.38
CA LEU A 51 2.02 4.57 1.29
C LEU A 51 1.69 5.31 2.59
N ILE A 52 0.48 5.86 2.68
CA ILE A 52 -0.07 6.45 3.91
C ILE A 52 -0.32 5.31 4.90
N ASP A 53 0.39 5.31 6.01
CA ASP A 53 0.39 4.20 6.96
C ASP A 53 -0.49 4.48 8.18
N ALA A 54 -1.71 3.93 8.20
CA ALA A 54 -2.58 4.02 9.36
C ALA A 54 -2.44 2.84 10.33
N GLU A 55 -1.58 1.85 10.05
CA GLU A 55 -1.32 0.73 10.96
C GLU A 55 -0.35 1.14 12.09
N HIS A 56 0.77 1.76 11.72
CA HIS A 56 1.74 2.27 12.69
C HIS A 56 1.73 3.79 12.85
N GLY A 57 1.02 4.51 11.98
CA GLY A 57 0.77 5.94 12.13
C GLY A 57 -0.21 6.24 13.26
N SER A 58 0.02 7.33 13.99
CA SER A 58 -0.84 7.75 15.11
C SER A 58 -2.00 8.67 14.65
N PHE A 59 -2.69 8.30 13.58
CA PHE A 59 -3.75 9.10 12.97
C PHE A 59 -4.87 8.24 12.35
N TRP A 60 -5.99 8.88 12.00
CA TRP A 60 -7.15 8.19 11.42
C TRP A 60 -7.76 8.93 10.23
N VAL A 61 -9.05 8.70 9.97
CA VAL A 61 -9.74 9.05 8.71
C VAL A 61 -9.70 10.53 8.34
N GLU A 62 -9.73 11.45 9.31
CA GLU A 62 -9.63 12.89 9.05
C GLU A 62 -8.26 13.26 8.48
N SER A 63 -7.19 12.74 9.08
CA SER A 63 -5.82 12.93 8.61
C SER A 63 -5.56 12.23 7.29
N ILE A 64 -6.05 11.00 7.10
CA ILE A 64 -5.99 10.29 5.81
C ILE A 64 -6.66 11.13 4.72
N GLN A 65 -7.87 11.64 4.98
CA GLN A 65 -8.57 12.48 4.01
C GLN A 65 -7.81 13.78 3.70
N ALA A 66 -7.17 14.41 4.69
CA ALA A 66 -6.37 15.61 4.49
C ALA A 66 -5.14 15.32 3.60
N GLN A 67 -4.42 14.24 3.87
CA GLN A 67 -3.28 13.77 3.05
C GLN A 67 -3.72 13.47 1.61
N LEU A 68 -4.82 12.71 1.43
CA LEU A 68 -5.38 12.42 0.11
C LEU A 68 -5.80 13.67 -0.68
N ARG A 69 -6.23 14.74 0.01
CA ARG A 69 -6.55 16.02 -0.64
C ARG A 69 -5.28 16.74 -1.08
N ALA A 70 -4.25 16.76 -0.26
CA ALA A 70 -2.97 17.38 -0.60
C ALA A 70 -2.28 16.68 -1.78
N MET A 71 -2.25 15.34 -1.74
CA MET A 71 -1.65 14.54 -2.81
C MET A 71 -2.41 14.60 -4.14
N ALA A 72 -3.69 15.00 -4.15
CA ALA A 72 -4.53 14.98 -5.35
C ALA A 72 -4.02 15.89 -6.50
N ALA A 73 -3.13 16.84 -6.21
CA ALA A 73 -2.51 17.72 -7.20
C ALA A 73 -1.22 17.14 -7.84
N TYR A 74 -0.78 15.96 -7.43
CA TYR A 74 0.50 15.36 -7.79
C TYR A 74 0.33 14.00 -8.49
N PRO A 75 1.33 13.55 -9.27
CA PRO A 75 1.24 12.30 -10.02
C PRO A 75 1.40 11.04 -9.16
N SER A 76 1.99 11.15 -7.96
CA SER A 76 2.21 10.03 -7.04
C SER A 76 0.86 9.40 -6.62
N VAL A 77 0.68 8.09 -6.82
CA VAL A 77 -0.56 7.40 -6.43
C VAL A 77 -0.59 7.16 -4.92
N PRO A 78 -1.65 7.62 -4.20
CA PRO A 78 -1.82 7.27 -2.80
C PRO A 78 -2.23 5.81 -2.63
N VAL A 79 -1.55 5.13 -1.72
CA VAL A 79 -1.94 3.84 -1.14
C VAL A 79 -2.17 4.05 0.34
N VAL A 80 -3.27 3.53 0.89
CA VAL A 80 -3.54 3.62 2.33
C VAL A 80 -3.46 2.23 2.94
N ARG A 81 -2.52 2.03 3.87
CA ARG A 81 -2.50 0.82 4.70
C ARG A 81 -3.46 0.98 5.87
N VAL A 82 -4.43 0.09 5.98
CA VAL A 82 -5.38 0.03 7.10
C VAL A 82 -4.75 -0.66 8.32
N PRO A 83 -5.26 -0.48 9.54
CA PRO A 83 -4.67 -1.10 10.74
C PRO A 83 -4.81 -2.61 10.82
N ASP A 84 -5.85 -3.17 10.19
CA ASP A 84 -6.18 -4.59 10.20
C ASP A 84 -7.18 -4.92 9.08
N ASN A 85 -7.43 -6.22 8.87
CA ASN A 85 -8.44 -6.72 7.94
C ASN A 85 -9.85 -6.60 8.54
N ASP A 86 -10.30 -5.37 8.78
CA ASP A 86 -11.61 -5.05 9.34
C ASP A 86 -12.50 -4.32 8.32
N GLU A 87 -13.67 -4.89 8.05
CA GLU A 87 -14.62 -4.37 7.06
C GLU A 87 -15.07 -2.93 7.36
N VAL A 88 -15.20 -2.56 8.63
CA VAL A 88 -15.65 -1.21 9.03
C VAL A 88 -14.55 -0.20 8.76
N LYS A 89 -13.31 -0.51 9.15
CA LYS A 89 -12.14 0.34 8.93
C LYS A 89 -11.84 0.49 7.43
N ILE A 90 -11.84 -0.61 6.68
CA ILE A 90 -11.65 -0.60 5.22
C ILE A 90 -12.71 0.27 4.55
N LYS A 91 -13.99 0.10 4.89
CA LYS A 91 -15.08 0.94 4.37
C LYS A 91 -14.87 2.42 4.68
N GLN A 92 -14.52 2.76 5.92
CA GLN A 92 -14.28 4.15 6.33
C GLN A 92 -13.14 4.79 5.53
N VAL A 93 -12.03 4.07 5.36
CA VAL A 93 -10.89 4.55 4.57
C VAL A 93 -11.27 4.72 3.11
N LEU A 94 -11.95 3.75 2.50
CA LEU A 94 -12.45 3.89 1.13
C LEU A 94 -13.37 5.11 0.97
N ASP A 95 -14.19 5.42 1.97
CA ASP A 95 -15.13 6.56 1.94
C ASP A 95 -14.42 7.93 2.04
N THR A 96 -13.18 8.00 2.52
CA THR A 96 -12.30 9.18 2.38
C THR A 96 -11.88 9.44 0.92
N GLY A 97 -12.14 8.48 0.03
CA GLY A 97 -11.78 8.52 -1.37
C GLY A 97 -10.42 7.93 -1.69
N ALA A 98 -9.85 7.11 -0.80
CA ALA A 98 -8.76 6.20 -1.13
C ALA A 98 -9.21 5.23 -2.21
N GLN A 99 -8.38 5.03 -3.24
CA GLN A 99 -8.62 4.09 -4.33
C GLN A 99 -7.64 2.92 -4.32
N SER A 100 -6.63 2.94 -3.44
CA SER A 100 -5.67 1.85 -3.29
C SER A 100 -5.55 1.54 -1.81
N ILE A 101 -5.92 0.33 -1.42
CA ILE A 101 -5.94 -0.12 -0.03
C ILE A 101 -4.89 -1.21 0.13
N MET A 102 -4.08 -1.11 1.19
CA MET A 102 -3.21 -2.18 1.63
C MET A 102 -3.75 -2.76 2.94
N VAL A 103 -3.91 -4.08 3.01
CA VAL A 103 -4.40 -4.80 4.21
C VAL A 103 -3.25 -5.63 4.81
N PRO A 104 -2.86 -5.38 6.08
CA PRO A 104 -1.77 -6.08 6.75
C PRO A 104 -2.15 -7.51 7.17
N MET A 105 -1.14 -8.30 7.54
CA MET A 105 -1.28 -9.57 8.25
C MET A 105 -2.18 -10.61 7.56
N ILE A 106 -2.14 -10.72 6.24
CA ILE A 106 -2.86 -11.76 5.48
C ILE A 106 -2.05 -13.06 5.48
N ASN A 107 -2.61 -14.12 6.05
CA ASN A 107 -1.93 -15.41 6.28
C ASN A 107 -2.42 -16.54 5.39
N ASP A 108 -3.58 -16.42 4.76
CA ASP A 108 -4.15 -17.42 3.88
C ASP A 108 -5.12 -16.82 2.85
N ALA A 109 -5.55 -17.65 1.90
CA ALA A 109 -6.48 -17.26 0.84
C ALA A 109 -7.87 -16.84 1.37
N ALA A 110 -8.31 -17.37 2.51
CA ALA A 110 -9.60 -16.99 3.09
C ALA A 110 -9.58 -15.57 3.64
N GLN A 111 -8.50 -15.17 4.31
CA GLN A 111 -8.28 -13.79 4.76
C GLN A 111 -8.13 -12.82 3.57
N ALA A 112 -7.44 -13.24 2.51
CA ALA A 112 -7.36 -12.46 1.28
C ALA A 112 -8.75 -12.27 0.64
N GLN A 113 -9.57 -13.33 0.59
CA GLN A 113 -10.95 -13.26 0.08
C GLN A 113 -11.83 -12.31 0.93
N GLN A 114 -11.67 -12.31 2.25
CA GLN A 114 -12.35 -11.37 3.14
C GLN A 114 -11.98 -9.92 2.81
N ALA A 115 -10.69 -9.63 2.56
CA ALA A 115 -10.23 -8.31 2.16
C ALA A 115 -10.82 -7.89 0.80
N VAL A 116 -10.89 -8.81 -0.18
CA VAL A 116 -11.56 -8.58 -1.49
C VAL A 116 -13.03 -8.22 -1.29
N GLN A 117 -13.73 -8.96 -0.44
CA GLN A 117 -15.15 -8.68 -0.15
C GLN A 117 -15.32 -7.33 0.55
N ALA A 118 -14.43 -6.93 1.44
CA ALA A 118 -14.51 -5.66 2.16
C ALA A 118 -14.37 -4.43 1.24
N VAL A 119 -13.64 -4.54 0.12
CA VAL A 119 -13.46 -3.42 -0.82
C VAL A 119 -14.52 -3.32 -1.91
N ARG A 120 -15.30 -4.40 -2.14
CA ARG A 120 -16.32 -4.49 -3.19
C ARG A 120 -17.74 -4.25 -2.66
N TYR A 121 -18.60 -3.66 -3.48
CA TYR A 121 -20.04 -3.58 -3.17
C TYR A 121 -20.74 -4.93 -3.41
N PRO A 122 -21.87 -5.19 -2.72
CA PRO A 122 -22.74 -6.32 -3.04
C PRO A 122 -23.26 -6.25 -4.47
N GLN A 123 -23.18 -7.37 -5.20
CA GLN A 123 -23.75 -7.54 -6.53
C GLN A 123 -24.58 -8.84 -6.55
N PRO A 124 -25.91 -8.77 -6.75
CA PRO A 124 -26.76 -9.96 -6.75
C PRO A 124 -26.31 -10.98 -7.80
N GLY A 125 -26.09 -12.23 -7.38
CA GLY A 125 -25.76 -13.34 -8.28
C GLY A 125 -24.28 -13.46 -8.64
N ASP A 126 -23.41 -12.58 -8.13
CA ASP A 126 -21.95 -12.66 -8.32
C ASP A 126 -21.29 -13.26 -7.07
N PRO A 127 -20.66 -14.44 -7.16
CA PRO A 127 -19.94 -15.05 -6.03
C PRO A 127 -18.68 -14.26 -5.61
N SER A 128 -18.20 -13.33 -6.46
CA SER A 128 -17.09 -12.41 -6.18
C SER A 128 -17.57 -11.06 -5.61
N ALA A 129 -18.87 -10.92 -5.37
CA ALA A 129 -19.47 -9.75 -4.75
C ALA A 129 -18.90 -9.48 -3.36
N GLY A 130 -18.85 -8.21 -2.99
CA GLY A 130 -18.39 -7.81 -1.67
C GLY A 130 -19.50 -7.50 -0.68
N VAL A 131 -19.07 -7.02 0.49
CA VAL A 131 -19.91 -6.69 1.64
C VAL A 131 -19.85 -5.21 2.00
N ARG A 132 -19.16 -4.38 1.19
CA ARG A 132 -19.03 -2.94 1.45
C ARG A 132 -20.40 -2.26 1.54
N GLY A 133 -20.67 -1.60 2.66
CA GLY A 133 -21.90 -0.83 2.85
C GLY A 133 -22.01 0.36 1.90
N VAL A 134 -23.20 0.61 1.36
CA VAL A 134 -23.44 1.70 0.38
C VAL A 134 -23.61 3.04 1.10
N GLY A 135 -22.59 3.90 1.01
CA GLY A 135 -22.60 5.29 1.50
C GLY A 135 -22.13 6.32 0.46
N ALA A 136 -21.95 5.91 -0.79
CA ALA A 136 -21.25 6.67 -1.83
C ALA A 136 -21.81 8.08 -2.11
N ALA A 137 -23.12 8.30 -1.94
CA ALA A 137 -23.72 9.62 -2.09
C ALA A 137 -23.25 10.64 -1.03
N LEU A 138 -22.89 10.14 0.16
CA LEU A 138 -22.43 10.94 1.30
C LEU A 138 -20.90 11.06 1.34
N ALA A 139 -20.21 10.07 0.79
CA ALA A 139 -18.77 9.90 0.90
C ALA A 139 -17.98 10.63 -0.21
N ARG A 140 -16.71 10.92 0.08
CA ARG A 140 -15.76 11.49 -0.89
C ARG A 140 -15.37 10.49 -1.98
N SER A 141 -15.55 9.19 -1.75
CA SER A 141 -15.28 8.09 -2.69
C SER A 141 -15.90 8.29 -4.07
N ALA A 142 -17.21 8.58 -4.14
CA ALA A 142 -17.89 8.94 -5.38
C ALA A 142 -17.84 10.44 -5.70
N ARG A 143 -16.99 11.19 -4.99
CA ARG A 143 -17.00 12.66 -4.93
C ARG A 143 -18.41 13.17 -4.69
N TRP A 144 -19.14 12.63 -3.72
CA TRP A 144 -20.53 13.00 -3.43
C TRP A 144 -21.45 12.91 -4.66
N GLY A 145 -21.29 11.87 -5.48
CA GLY A 145 -22.11 11.64 -6.68
C GLY A 145 -21.67 12.40 -7.94
N ARG A 146 -20.42 12.90 -8.00
CA ARG A 146 -19.86 13.52 -9.21
C ARG A 146 -19.07 12.55 -10.10
N ILE A 147 -18.85 11.31 -9.66
CA ILE A 147 -18.32 10.22 -10.50
C ILE A 147 -19.52 9.43 -11.06
N PRO A 148 -19.76 9.44 -12.38
CA PRO A 148 -20.83 8.67 -13.01
C PRO A 148 -20.67 7.17 -12.76
N ASP A 149 -21.80 6.49 -12.52
CA ASP A 149 -21.88 5.03 -12.37
C ASP A 149 -20.92 4.44 -11.32
N TYR A 150 -20.55 5.24 -10.30
CA TYR A 150 -19.55 4.84 -9.31
C TYR A 150 -19.90 3.52 -8.61
N LEU A 151 -21.17 3.31 -8.22
CA LEU A 151 -21.56 2.10 -7.48
C LEU A 151 -21.37 0.81 -8.29
N THR A 152 -21.65 0.83 -9.59
CA THR A 152 -21.49 -0.34 -10.46
C THR A 152 -20.04 -0.56 -10.86
N ARG A 153 -19.23 0.51 -10.89
CA ARG A 153 -17.83 0.49 -11.34
C ARG A 153 -16.79 0.51 -10.23
N ALA A 154 -17.18 0.62 -8.96
CA ALA A 154 -16.23 0.82 -7.86
C ALA A 154 -15.14 -0.28 -7.78
N HIS A 155 -15.48 -1.52 -8.13
CA HIS A 155 -14.54 -2.64 -8.18
C HIS A 155 -13.45 -2.46 -9.27
N GLU A 156 -13.74 -1.73 -10.34
CA GLU A 156 -12.76 -1.34 -11.37
C GLU A 156 -11.82 -0.26 -10.84
N LEU A 157 -12.33 0.64 -10.00
CA LEU A 157 -11.64 1.86 -9.56
C LEU A 157 -10.81 1.70 -8.29
N VAL A 158 -10.98 0.57 -7.59
CA VAL A 158 -10.26 0.26 -6.35
C VAL A 158 -9.22 -0.81 -6.62
N SER A 159 -8.02 -0.61 -6.07
CA SER A 159 -6.95 -1.60 -5.98
C SER A 159 -6.85 -2.15 -4.57
N LEU A 160 -6.70 -3.46 -4.45
CA LEU A 160 -6.39 -4.15 -3.19
C LEU A 160 -4.98 -4.73 -3.24
N ILE A 161 -4.19 -4.33 -2.25
CA ILE A 161 -2.87 -4.88 -1.98
C ILE A 161 -2.97 -5.67 -0.68
N VAL A 162 -2.52 -6.92 -0.65
CA VAL A 162 -2.47 -7.74 0.57
C VAL A 162 -1.03 -7.85 1.04
N GLN A 163 -0.79 -7.65 2.33
CA GLN A 163 0.54 -7.73 2.91
C GLN A 163 0.76 -9.09 3.59
N ILE A 164 1.86 -9.74 3.20
CA ILE A 164 2.33 -11.04 3.69
C ILE A 164 3.58 -10.78 4.52
N GLU A 165 3.55 -11.16 5.79
CA GLU A 165 4.62 -10.83 6.72
C GLU A 165 4.77 -11.82 7.89
N SER A 166 4.30 -13.06 7.69
CA SER A 166 4.46 -14.13 8.67
C SER A 166 5.00 -15.40 8.03
N ALA A 167 5.65 -16.25 8.84
CA ALA A 167 6.11 -17.56 8.40
C ALA A 167 4.96 -18.48 7.94
N THR A 168 3.73 -18.23 8.43
CA THR A 168 2.53 -18.93 7.93
C THR A 168 2.15 -18.45 6.55
N ALA A 169 2.12 -17.13 6.34
CA ALA A 169 1.77 -16.51 5.08
C ALA A 169 2.73 -16.92 3.96
N LEU A 170 4.02 -17.15 4.26
CA LEU A 170 5.01 -17.67 3.29
C LEU A 170 4.53 -18.97 2.61
N ARG A 171 3.93 -19.89 3.37
CA ARG A 171 3.51 -21.20 2.85
C ARG A 171 2.30 -21.11 1.93
N HIS A 172 1.53 -20.04 2.04
CA HIS A 172 0.30 -19.81 1.27
C HIS A 172 0.46 -18.68 0.27
N ALA A 173 1.68 -18.17 0.04
CA ALA A 173 1.88 -16.96 -0.75
C ALA A 173 1.31 -17.06 -2.17
N GLY A 174 1.52 -18.19 -2.85
CA GLY A 174 0.93 -18.43 -4.18
C GLY A 174 -0.60 -18.52 -4.15
N GLU A 175 -1.17 -19.13 -3.11
CA GLU A 175 -2.63 -19.26 -2.95
C GLU A 175 -3.28 -17.90 -2.65
N ILE A 176 -2.67 -17.10 -1.76
CA ILE A 176 -3.07 -15.72 -1.47
C ILE A 176 -3.02 -14.87 -2.75
N ALA A 177 -1.90 -14.96 -3.49
CA ALA A 177 -1.72 -14.20 -4.72
C ALA A 177 -2.73 -14.56 -5.81
N ALA A 178 -3.18 -15.82 -5.86
CA ALA A 178 -4.13 -16.32 -6.86
C ALA A 178 -5.59 -15.96 -6.55
N VAL A 179 -5.89 -15.36 -5.39
CA VAL A 179 -7.26 -14.92 -5.05
C VAL A 179 -7.70 -13.81 -6.00
N GLU A 180 -8.80 -14.05 -6.71
CA GLU A 180 -9.38 -13.07 -7.62
C GLU A 180 -9.75 -11.77 -6.88
N GLY A 181 -9.21 -10.64 -7.36
CA GLY A 181 -9.39 -9.33 -6.74
C GLY A 181 -8.24 -8.89 -5.83
N VAL A 182 -7.22 -9.73 -5.62
CA VAL A 182 -5.92 -9.29 -5.12
C VAL A 182 -5.11 -8.72 -6.28
N ASP A 183 -4.93 -7.41 -6.32
CA ASP A 183 -4.21 -6.73 -7.42
C ASP A 183 -2.68 -6.77 -7.22
N ALA A 184 -2.22 -6.81 -5.97
CA ALA A 184 -0.81 -6.97 -5.65
C ALA A 184 -0.59 -7.62 -4.26
N VAL A 185 0.59 -8.19 -4.09
CA VAL A 185 1.10 -8.67 -2.79
C VAL A 185 2.27 -7.79 -2.35
N PHE A 186 2.28 -7.39 -1.09
CA PHE A 186 3.36 -6.65 -0.46
C PHE A 186 4.05 -7.49 0.62
N LEU A 187 5.37 -7.50 0.64
CA LEU A 187 6.14 -8.19 1.67
C LEU A 187 6.64 -7.20 2.73
N GLY A 188 6.41 -7.54 4.00
CA GLY A 188 6.98 -6.86 5.17
C GLY A 188 8.12 -7.66 5.81
N PRO A 189 9.40 -7.43 5.47
CA PRO A 189 10.51 -8.23 5.99
C PRO A 189 10.73 -8.11 7.51
N SER A 190 10.34 -6.99 8.13
CA SER A 190 10.50 -6.76 9.58
C SER A 190 9.66 -7.75 10.40
N ASP A 191 8.35 -7.80 10.15
CA ASP A 191 7.43 -8.71 10.82
C ASP A 191 7.67 -10.17 10.41
N LEU A 192 8.08 -10.39 9.15
CA LEU A 192 8.49 -11.72 8.71
C LEU A 192 9.70 -12.23 9.53
N ALA A 193 10.72 -11.39 9.70
CA ALA A 193 11.88 -11.73 10.51
C ALA A 193 11.47 -12.03 11.95
N ALA A 194 10.60 -11.21 12.55
CA ALA A 194 10.05 -11.46 13.88
C ALA A 194 9.30 -12.80 13.95
N SER A 195 8.43 -13.10 12.98
CA SER A 195 7.69 -14.36 12.89
C SER A 195 8.59 -15.60 12.71
N MET A 196 9.77 -15.41 12.11
CA MET A 196 10.80 -16.45 11.96
C MET A 196 11.73 -16.59 13.18
N GLY A 197 11.50 -15.83 14.26
CA GLY A 197 12.37 -15.82 15.45
C GLY A 197 13.67 -15.01 15.29
N LEU A 198 13.71 -14.11 14.30
CA LEU A 198 14.85 -13.28 13.92
C LEU A 198 14.52 -11.78 14.07
N LEU A 199 13.90 -11.40 15.20
CA LEU A 199 13.45 -10.04 15.47
C LEU A 199 14.56 -9.00 15.22
N GLY A 200 14.26 -7.98 14.41
CA GLY A 200 15.20 -6.92 14.03
C GLY A 200 16.32 -7.33 13.06
N GLN A 201 16.25 -8.55 12.51
CA GLN A 201 17.25 -9.10 11.59
C GLN A 201 16.66 -9.34 10.19
N GLN A 202 15.96 -8.35 9.63
CA GLN A 202 15.35 -8.43 8.30
C GLN A 202 16.37 -8.68 7.16
N SER A 203 17.66 -8.42 7.39
CA SER A 203 18.75 -8.74 6.46
C SER A 203 19.39 -10.11 6.68
N HIS A 204 18.88 -10.91 7.63
CA HIS A 204 19.38 -12.27 7.86
C HIS A 204 19.19 -13.13 6.59
N PRO A 205 20.17 -13.94 6.17
CA PRO A 205 20.10 -14.71 4.92
C PRO A 205 18.84 -15.56 4.76
N SER A 206 18.34 -16.17 5.85
CA SER A 206 17.09 -16.94 5.83
C SER A 206 15.86 -16.07 5.52
N VAL A 207 15.80 -14.84 6.03
CA VAL A 207 14.70 -13.91 5.77
C VAL A 207 14.77 -13.43 4.32
N VAL A 208 15.95 -13.03 3.86
CA VAL A 208 16.19 -12.62 2.46
C VAL A 208 15.83 -13.75 1.49
N GLY A 209 16.24 -14.99 1.81
CA GLY A 209 15.89 -16.18 1.03
C GLY A 209 14.39 -16.43 0.98
N ALA A 210 13.69 -16.28 2.11
CA ALA A 210 12.23 -16.41 2.18
C ALA A 210 11.51 -15.34 1.34
N VAL A 211 11.93 -14.07 1.45
CA VAL A 211 11.38 -12.96 0.65
C VAL A 211 11.54 -13.25 -0.85
N LYS A 212 12.73 -13.67 -1.29
CA LYS A 212 12.98 -14.02 -2.69
C LYS A 212 12.16 -15.21 -3.17
N GLN A 213 11.87 -16.18 -2.29
CA GLN A 213 11.00 -17.30 -2.63
C GLN A 213 9.56 -16.83 -2.84
N VAL A 214 9.02 -16.02 -1.93
CA VAL A 214 7.68 -15.46 -2.08
C VAL A 214 7.55 -14.61 -3.34
N ILE A 215 8.56 -13.78 -3.65
CA ILE A 215 8.58 -13.02 -4.92
C ILE A 215 8.36 -13.97 -6.10
N LYS A 216 9.08 -15.10 -6.17
CA LYS A 216 8.88 -16.09 -7.24
C LYS A 216 7.48 -16.69 -7.23
N ASP A 217 6.97 -17.07 -6.06
CA ASP A 217 5.67 -17.75 -5.93
C ASP A 217 4.51 -16.82 -6.34
N VAL A 218 4.55 -15.56 -5.93
CA VAL A 218 3.56 -14.53 -6.32
C VAL A 218 3.65 -14.24 -7.82
N LYS A 219 4.87 -14.10 -8.37
CA LYS A 219 5.06 -13.90 -9.81
C LYS A 219 4.55 -15.09 -10.63
N ALA A 220 4.72 -16.32 -10.12
CA ALA A 220 4.19 -17.52 -10.77
C ALA A 220 2.66 -17.56 -10.80
N ALA A 221 1.99 -16.93 -9.83
CA ALA A 221 0.54 -16.74 -9.82
C ALA A 221 0.07 -15.62 -10.77
N GLY A 222 0.99 -14.82 -11.33
CA GLY A 222 0.68 -13.72 -12.25
C GLY A 222 0.33 -12.40 -11.55
N THR A 223 0.52 -12.32 -10.23
CA THR A 223 0.17 -11.15 -9.42
C THR A 223 1.37 -10.23 -9.24
N VAL A 224 1.13 -8.92 -9.18
CA VAL A 224 2.18 -7.92 -8.93
C VAL A 224 2.74 -8.12 -7.52
N VAL A 225 4.06 -8.09 -7.36
CA VAL A 225 4.70 -8.26 -6.06
C VAL A 225 5.64 -7.11 -5.70
N GLY A 226 5.60 -6.67 -4.45
CA GLY A 226 6.50 -5.66 -3.94
C GLY A 226 6.96 -5.92 -2.52
N VAL A 227 7.92 -5.12 -2.08
CA VAL A 227 8.61 -5.35 -0.80
C VAL A 227 9.03 -4.05 -0.14
N ASN A 228 9.03 -4.02 1.19
CA ASN A 228 9.68 -2.97 1.95
C ASN A 228 11.19 -3.21 2.08
N ALA A 229 12.03 -2.24 1.68
CA ALA A 229 13.48 -2.31 1.86
C ALA A 229 14.12 -0.91 1.88
N PHE A 230 14.49 -0.43 3.08
CA PHE A 230 15.12 0.89 3.24
C PHE A 230 16.62 0.87 2.94
N ASP A 231 17.28 -0.29 3.05
CA ASP A 231 18.66 -0.44 2.61
C ASP A 231 18.70 -0.46 1.06
N PRO A 232 19.39 0.49 0.41
CA PRO A 232 19.44 0.56 -1.05
C PRO A 232 20.04 -0.69 -1.71
N ALA A 233 20.99 -1.38 -1.08
CA ALA A 233 21.56 -2.60 -1.62
C ALA A 233 20.55 -3.74 -1.58
N GLN A 234 19.82 -3.87 -0.48
CA GLN A 234 18.76 -4.87 -0.33
C GLN A 234 17.57 -4.59 -1.26
N ALA A 235 17.16 -3.33 -1.40
CA ALA A 235 16.11 -2.93 -2.34
C ALA A 235 16.48 -3.34 -3.78
N ARG A 236 17.71 -3.04 -4.24
CA ARG A 236 18.19 -3.45 -5.56
C ARG A 236 18.25 -4.97 -5.73
N ASP A 237 18.62 -5.69 -4.68
CA ASP A 237 18.66 -7.15 -4.70
C ASP A 237 17.26 -7.77 -4.85
N TYR A 238 16.24 -7.22 -4.19
CA TYR A 238 14.86 -7.68 -4.38
C TYR A 238 14.28 -7.30 -5.75
N LEU A 239 14.58 -6.12 -6.27
CA LEU A 239 14.22 -5.74 -7.65
C LEU A 239 14.85 -6.70 -8.66
N ALA A 240 16.15 -7.03 -8.49
CA ALA A 240 16.83 -8.01 -9.33
C ALA A 240 16.25 -9.43 -9.19
N ALA A 241 15.66 -9.75 -8.04
CA ALA A 241 14.96 -11.02 -7.80
C ALA A 241 13.55 -11.06 -8.42
N GLY A 242 13.06 -9.96 -9.00
CA GLY A 242 11.78 -9.90 -9.73
C GLY A 242 10.66 -9.15 -9.03
N ALA A 243 10.95 -8.39 -7.96
CA ALA A 243 9.95 -7.48 -7.39
C ALA A 243 9.55 -6.40 -8.40
N ASP A 244 8.24 -6.20 -8.57
CA ASP A 244 7.65 -5.22 -9.48
C ASP A 244 7.62 -3.81 -8.87
N PHE A 245 7.62 -3.72 -7.54
CA PHE A 245 7.72 -2.45 -6.83
C PHE A 245 8.43 -2.57 -5.48
N VAL A 246 8.98 -1.45 -4.99
CA VAL A 246 9.69 -1.41 -3.71
C VAL A 246 9.38 -0.13 -2.94
N ASN A 247 9.27 -0.27 -1.61
CA ASN A 247 9.13 0.86 -0.70
C ASN A 247 10.49 1.13 -0.03
N VAL A 248 11.08 2.31 -0.25
CA VAL A 248 12.52 2.56 0.03
C VAL A 248 12.80 3.54 1.17
N GLY A 249 11.76 4.04 1.83
CA GLY A 249 11.93 4.96 2.96
C GLY A 249 10.62 5.29 3.65
N ALA A 250 10.72 6.16 4.65
CA ALA A 250 9.58 6.77 5.35
C ALA A 250 9.90 8.24 5.63
N ASP A 251 8.90 9.10 5.50
CA ASP A 251 8.98 10.54 5.77
C ASP A 251 9.58 10.84 7.16
N VAL A 252 9.07 10.19 8.20
CA VAL A 252 9.53 10.36 9.59
C VAL A 252 10.97 9.91 9.79
N ALA A 253 11.38 8.81 9.13
CA ALA A 253 12.74 8.31 9.21
C ALA A 253 13.73 9.23 8.49
N LEU A 254 13.34 9.73 7.30
CA LEU A 254 14.12 10.69 6.54
C LEU A 254 14.29 12.00 7.31
N LEU A 255 13.20 12.52 7.90
CA LEU A 255 13.22 13.73 8.69
C LEU A 255 14.14 13.58 9.91
N ALA A 256 13.99 12.51 10.70
CA ALA A 256 14.85 12.25 11.85
C ALA A 256 16.33 12.17 11.48
N ARG A 257 16.69 11.39 10.46
CA ARG A 257 18.08 11.27 10.02
C ARG A 257 18.64 12.56 9.43
N ALA A 258 17.82 13.35 8.74
CA ALA A 258 18.25 14.61 8.14
C ALA A 258 18.50 15.69 9.20
N THR A 259 17.62 15.81 10.19
CA THR A 259 17.78 16.80 11.28
C THR A 259 18.94 16.44 12.20
N GLU A 260 19.19 15.16 12.45
CA GLU A 260 20.39 14.71 13.17
C GLU A 260 21.68 15.05 12.44
N ARG A 261 21.75 14.81 11.12
CA ARG A 261 22.92 15.20 10.31
C ARG A 261 23.15 16.70 10.32
N LEU A 262 22.07 17.48 10.21
CA LEU A 262 22.14 18.94 10.29
C LEU A 262 22.64 19.38 11.66
N ALA A 263 22.12 18.81 12.76
CA ALA A 263 22.58 19.14 14.10
C ALA A 263 24.06 18.81 14.31
N ALA A 264 24.52 17.65 13.85
CA ALA A 264 25.92 17.23 13.95
C ALA A 264 26.90 18.13 13.17
N GLU A 265 26.42 18.86 12.14
CA GLU A 265 27.23 19.81 11.38
C GLU A 265 27.52 21.11 12.15
N TYR A 266 26.59 21.55 13.01
CA TYR A 266 26.65 22.87 13.66
C TYR A 266 26.83 22.83 15.17
N LEU A 267 26.44 21.73 15.84
CA LEU A 267 26.61 21.60 17.29
C LEU A 267 28.00 21.02 17.61
N PRO A 268 28.65 21.51 18.68
CA PRO A 268 29.90 20.92 19.15
C PRO A 268 29.66 19.47 19.58
N ALA A 269 30.61 18.58 19.32
CA ALA A 269 30.60 17.25 19.91
C ALA A 269 30.60 17.40 21.45
N GLU A 270 29.59 16.86 22.13
CA GLU A 270 29.62 16.79 23.58
C GLU A 270 30.86 16.00 23.99
N SER A 271 31.70 16.61 24.85
CA SER A 271 32.77 15.87 25.51
C SER A 271 32.12 14.88 26.48
N PRO A 272 32.58 13.61 26.49
CA PRO A 272 31.96 12.54 27.27
C PRO A 272 31.94 12.80 28.78
#